data_AF-U6CZW6-F1
#
_entry.id   AF-U6CZW6-F1
#
_cell.length_a   1.000
_cell.length_b   1.000
_cell.length_c   1.000
_cell.angle_alpha   90.00
_cell.angle_beta   90.00
_cell.angle_gamma   90.00
#
_symmetry.space_group_name_H-M   'P 1'
#
loop_
_entity.id
_entity.type
_entity.pdbx_description
1 polymer ?
#
loop_
_entity_poly.entity_id
_entity_poly.type
_entity_poly.pdbx_seq_one_letter_code
_entity_poly.pdbx_strand_id
1 'polypeptide(L)'
;VWVMWMRGEQEQQGTQQGDILPHADGTWYLRVTLDVAAREAAGLSCRVRHSSLGNQDIVLHWEQHLSVYLILLAVTVPLMLLVALVLWFKKRCSYQDIP
;
A
#
# COMPACT_ATOMS: atom_id res chain seq x y z
N VAL A 1 -19.95 17.67 -4.23
CA VAL A 1 -18.96 16.57 -4.13
C VAL A 1 -19.44 15.62 -3.05
N TRP A 2 -19.21 14.31 -3.18
CA TRP A 2 -19.51 13.32 -2.14
C TRP A 2 -18.29 12.41 -2.01
N VAL A 3 -17.85 12.18 -0.78
CA VAL A 3 -16.68 11.38 -0.46
C VAL A 3 -17.01 10.52 0.75
N MET A 4 -16.81 9.22 0.65
CA MET A 4 -17.17 8.28 1.71
C MET A 4 -16.18 7.12 1.80
N TRP A 5 -15.91 6.68 3.02
CA TRP A 5 -15.24 5.41 3.22
C TRP A 5 -16.23 4.26 3.04
N MET A 6 -15.81 3.29 2.25
CA MET A 6 -16.58 2.12 1.86
C MET A 6 -15.87 0.85 2.32
N ARG A 7 -16.65 -0.19 2.62
CA ARG A 7 -16.18 -1.57 2.71
C ARG A 7 -17.00 -2.38 1.71
N GLY A 8 -16.42 -2.68 0.54
CA GLY A 8 -17.21 -3.13 -0.61
C GLY A 8 -18.23 -2.05 -1.00
N GLU A 9 -19.52 -2.39 -0.93
CA GLU A 9 -20.62 -1.44 -1.19
C GLU A 9 -21.19 -0.76 0.07
N GLN A 10 -20.67 -1.09 1.27
CA GLN A 10 -21.20 -0.55 2.52
C GLN A 10 -20.49 0.74 2.95
N GLU A 11 -21.27 1.82 3.14
CA GLU A 11 -20.79 3.08 3.70
C GLU A 11 -20.38 2.92 5.18
N GLN A 12 -19.24 3.51 5.55
CA GLN A 12 -18.72 3.47 6.92
C GLN A 12 -19.27 4.65 7.72
N GLN A 13 -20.16 4.38 8.68
CA GLN A 13 -20.81 5.42 9.51
C GLN A 13 -19.82 6.26 10.34
N GLY A 14 -18.65 5.72 10.68
CA GLY A 14 -17.59 6.44 11.39
C GLY A 14 -16.84 7.47 10.52
N THR A 15 -17.25 7.65 9.27
CA THR A 15 -16.63 8.60 8.35
C THR A 15 -16.84 10.02 8.84
N GLN A 16 -15.74 10.72 9.12
CA GLN A 16 -15.72 12.11 9.50
C GLN A 16 -15.29 12.96 8.31
N GLN A 17 -16.21 13.78 7.81
CA GLN A 17 -15.93 14.76 6.78
C GLN A 17 -15.41 16.05 7.42
N GLY A 18 -14.24 16.51 6.99
CA GLY A 18 -13.70 17.80 7.38
C GLY A 18 -14.27 18.95 6.55
N ASP A 19 -13.74 20.15 6.79
CA ASP A 19 -14.13 21.34 6.05
C ASP A 19 -13.65 21.30 4.59
N ILE A 20 -14.41 21.97 3.72
CA ILE A 20 -14.02 22.21 2.33
C ILE A 20 -13.20 23.51 2.30
N LEU A 21 -11.92 23.38 1.95
CA LEU A 21 -10.96 24.48 1.95
C LEU A 21 -10.64 24.93 0.52
N PRO A 22 -10.55 26.24 0.25
CA PRO A 22 -10.17 26.74 -1.07
C PRO A 22 -8.69 26.57 -1.33
N HIS A 23 -8.32 26.35 -2.60
CA HIS A 23 -6.94 26.39 -3.08
C HIS A 23 -6.69 27.65 -3.93
N ALA A 24 -5.43 28.07 -4.04
CA ALA A 24 -5.07 29.34 -4.69
C ALA A 24 -5.28 29.33 -6.22
N ASP A 25 -5.36 28.14 -6.82
CA ASP A 25 -5.64 27.91 -8.25
C ASP A 25 -7.14 27.91 -8.59
N GLY A 26 -8.01 28.17 -7.62
CA GLY A 26 -9.46 28.14 -7.78
C GLY A 26 -10.10 26.75 -7.63
N THR A 27 -9.32 25.72 -7.26
CA THR A 27 -9.84 24.40 -6.89
C THR A 27 -10.14 24.31 -5.39
N TRP A 28 -10.63 23.14 -4.95
CA TRP A 28 -11.05 22.90 -3.57
C TRP A 28 -10.37 21.66 -3.00
N TYR A 29 -10.09 21.69 -1.71
CA TYR A 29 -9.57 20.58 -0.91
C TYR A 29 -10.63 20.10 0.08
N LEU A 30 -10.80 18.77 0.17
CA LEU A 30 -11.67 18.13 1.15
C LEU A 30 -10.95 16.91 1.74
N ARG A 31 -10.97 16.78 3.07
CA ARG A 31 -10.43 15.62 3.77
C ARG A 31 -11.54 14.82 4.42
N VAL A 32 -11.52 13.50 4.22
CA VAL A 32 -12.47 12.57 4.83
C VAL A 32 -11.69 11.46 5.53
N THR A 33 -11.90 11.34 6.84
CA THR A 33 -11.16 10.41 7.71
C THR A 33 -12.08 9.37 8.30
N LEU A 34 -11.55 8.17 8.54
CA LEU A 34 -12.24 7.11 9.25
C LEU A 34 -11.25 6.50 10.25
N ASP A 35 -11.65 6.46 11.52
CA ASP A 35 -10.85 5.83 12.57
C ASP A 35 -11.22 4.34 12.68
N VAL A 36 -10.23 3.46 12.58
CA VAL A 36 -10.38 2.00 12.58
C VAL A 36 -9.18 1.34 13.22
N ALA A 37 -9.39 0.17 13.81
CA ALA A 37 -8.27 -0.68 14.23
C ALA A 37 -7.41 -1.07 13.02
N ALA A 38 -6.07 -1.09 13.18
CA ALA A 38 -5.15 -1.34 12.06
C ALA A 38 -5.43 -2.66 11.31
N ARG A 39 -5.87 -3.70 12.02
CA ARG A 39 -6.22 -5.01 11.45
C ARG A 39 -7.50 -4.97 10.60
N GLU A 40 -8.37 -3.99 10.84
CA GLU A 40 -9.66 -3.83 10.19
C GLU A 40 -9.58 -2.88 8.98
N ALA A 41 -8.46 -2.19 8.78
CA ALA A 41 -8.28 -1.29 7.64
C ALA A 41 -8.27 -2.02 6.28
N ALA A 42 -7.96 -3.32 6.28
CA ALA A 42 -7.98 -4.16 5.09
C ALA A 42 -9.36 -4.17 4.41
N GLY A 43 -9.37 -3.96 3.09
CA GLY A 43 -10.60 -3.98 2.28
C GLY A 43 -11.45 -2.70 2.37
N LEU A 44 -10.95 -1.66 3.04
CA LEU A 44 -11.54 -0.32 2.93
C LEU A 44 -11.20 0.32 1.59
N SER A 45 -12.08 1.19 1.12
CA SER A 45 -11.81 2.09 0.00
C SER A 45 -12.43 3.46 0.23
N CYS A 46 -11.83 4.49 -0.34
CA CYS A 46 -12.39 5.82 -0.41
C CYS A 46 -13.06 6.00 -1.78
N ARG A 47 -14.38 6.26 -1.78
CA ARG A 47 -15.16 6.51 -3.00
C ARG A 47 -15.47 7.99 -3.11
N VAL A 48 -15.17 8.58 -4.26
CA VAL A 48 -15.38 9.99 -4.57
C VAL A 48 -16.31 10.14 -5.78
N ARG A 49 -17.37 10.93 -5.59
CA ARG A 49 -18.30 11.36 -6.62
C ARG A 49 -18.24 12.86 -6.80
N HIS A 50 -18.00 13.29 -8.03
CA HIS A 50 -17.96 14.70 -8.39
C HIS A 50 -18.60 14.89 -9.76
N SER A 51 -19.29 16.01 -9.96
CA SER A 51 -20.00 16.29 -11.22
C SER A 51 -19.06 16.30 -12.43
N SER A 52 -17.79 16.69 -12.24
CA SER A 52 -16.77 16.66 -13.30
C SER A 52 -16.42 15.24 -13.78
N LEU A 53 -16.74 14.21 -12.98
CA LEU A 53 -16.52 12.81 -13.33
C LEU A 53 -17.72 12.19 -14.05
N GLY A 54 -18.83 12.94 -14.20
CA GLY A 54 -20.07 12.44 -14.77
C GLY A 54 -20.60 11.23 -14.00
N ASN A 55 -20.58 10.06 -14.63
CA ASN A 55 -21.09 8.80 -14.08
C ASN A 55 -19.98 7.84 -13.62
N GLN A 56 -18.74 8.32 -13.52
CA GLN A 56 -17.58 7.53 -13.09
C GLN A 56 -17.20 7.92 -11.66
N ASP A 57 -17.11 6.93 -10.78
CA ASP A 57 -16.65 7.12 -9.41
C ASP A 57 -15.14 6.89 -9.33
N ILE A 58 -14.41 7.73 -8.61
CA ILE A 58 -13.03 7.42 -8.23
C ILE A 58 -13.08 6.52 -6.99
N VAL A 59 -12.46 5.35 -7.06
CA VAL A 59 -12.35 4.41 -5.93
C VAL A 59 -10.88 4.16 -5.63
N LEU A 60 -10.45 4.58 -4.44
CA LEU A 60 -9.09 4.38 -3.96
C LEU A 60 -9.11 3.30 -2.87
N HIS A 61 -8.44 2.19 -3.09
CA HIS A 61 -8.36 1.12 -2.10
C HIS A 61 -7.32 1.45 -1.02
N TRP A 62 -7.64 1.12 0.23
CA TRP A 62 -6.67 1.17 1.30
C TRP A 62 -5.68 0.03 1.13
N GLU A 63 -4.52 0.35 0.54
CA GLU A 63 -3.45 -0.62 0.40
C GLU A 63 -2.87 -0.96 1.77
N GLN A 64 -2.88 -2.24 2.07
CA GLN A 64 -2.14 -2.76 3.19
C GLN A 64 -0.69 -2.82 2.74
N HIS A 65 0.11 -1.82 3.13
CA HIS A 65 1.55 -1.85 2.90
C HIS A 65 2.07 -3.19 3.43
N LEU A 66 2.48 -4.08 2.51
CA LEU A 66 3.35 -5.19 2.85
C LEU A 66 4.50 -4.57 3.62
N SER A 67 4.67 -5.01 4.87
CA SER A 67 5.67 -4.43 5.76
C SER A 67 6.97 -4.33 4.98
N VAL A 68 7.54 -3.13 4.86
CA VAL A 68 8.79 -2.90 4.11
C VAL A 68 9.87 -3.90 4.54
N TYR A 69 9.81 -4.33 5.81
CA TYR A 69 10.59 -5.41 6.38
C TYR A 69 10.42 -6.78 5.67
N LEU A 70 9.20 -7.20 5.34
CA LEU A 70 8.92 -8.43 4.59
C LEU A 70 9.55 -8.39 3.20
N ILE A 71 9.46 -7.24 2.52
CA ILE A 71 10.08 -7.04 1.21
C ILE A 71 11.62 -7.11 1.34
N LEU A 72 12.18 -6.41 2.32
CA LEU A 72 13.63 -6.44 2.59
C LEU A 72 14.12 -7.86 2.88
N LEU A 73 13.39 -8.62 3.70
CA LEU A 73 13.71 -10.00 4.02
C LEU A 73 13.65 -10.91 2.78
N ALA A 74 12.61 -10.75 1.95
CA ALA A 74 12.43 -11.54 0.73
C ALA A 74 13.56 -11.31 -0.30
N VAL A 75 14.22 -10.16 -0.29
CA VAL A 75 15.35 -9.85 -1.18
C VAL A 75 16.69 -10.28 -0.56
N THR A 76 16.90 -10.00 0.73
CA THR A 76 18.19 -10.22 1.41
C THR A 76 18.52 -11.70 1.64
N VAL A 77 17.53 -12.52 2.01
CA VAL A 77 17.72 -13.95 2.26
C VAL A 77 18.22 -14.71 1.01
N PRO A 78 17.57 -14.62 -0.17
CA PRO A 78 18.05 -15.32 -1.36
C PRO A 78 19.40 -14.79 -1.83
N LEU A 79 19.68 -13.49 -1.70
CA LEU A 79 20.99 -12.93 -2.03
C LEU A 79 22.11 -13.55 -1.18
N MET A 80 21.90 -13.65 0.13
CA MET A 80 22.86 -14.29 1.04
C MET A 80 23.06 -15.77 0.73
N LEU A 81 21.99 -16.50 0.40
CA LEU A 81 22.06 -17.91 0.00
C LEU A 81 22.87 -18.09 -1.30
N LEU A 82 22.67 -17.23 -2.29
CA LEU A 82 23.44 -17.25 -3.54
C LEU A 82 24.92 -16.99 -3.29
N VAL A 83 25.27 -16.01 -2.46
CA VAL A 83 26.66 -15.71 -2.09
C VAL A 83 27.29 -16.91 -1.38
N ALA A 84 26.60 -17.49 -0.39
CA ALA A 84 27.09 -18.66 0.33
C ALA A 84 27.32 -19.87 -0.60
N LEU A 85 26.40 -20.10 -1.54
CA LEU A 85 26.48 -21.17 -2.53
C LEU A 85 27.71 -20.99 -3.44
N VAL A 86 27.94 -19.79 -3.96
CA VAL A 86 29.12 -19.47 -4.79
C VAL A 86 30.42 -19.70 -4.01
N LEU A 87 30.49 -19.24 -2.77
CA LEU A 87 31.67 -19.46 -1.92
C LEU A 87 31.91 -20.95 -1.65
N TRP A 88 30.85 -21.71 -1.42
CA TRP A 88 30.94 -23.15 -1.20
C TRP A 88 31.43 -23.90 -2.44
N PHE A 89 30.91 -23.57 -3.63
CA PHE A 89 31.40 -24.14 -4.90
C PHE A 89 32.87 -23.80 -5.14
N LYS A 90 33.29 -22.54 -4.95
CA LYS A 90 34.71 -22.15 -5.07
C LYS A 90 35.60 -22.94 -4.11
N LYS A 91 35.16 -23.12 -2.85
CA LYS A 91 35.89 -23.92 -1.87
C LYS A 91 35.98 -25.39 -2.28
N ARG A 92 34.91 -25.96 -2.84
CA ARG A 92 34.87 -27.36 -3.30
C ARG A 92 35.75 -27.59 -4.53
N CYS A 93 35.77 -26.67 -5.50
CA CYS A 93 36.70 -26.73 -6.64
C CYS A 93 38.16 -26.61 -6.16
N SER A 94 38.46 -25.65 -5.29
CA SER A 94 39.82 -25.48 -4.74
C SER A 94 40.32 -26.68 -3.92
N TYR A 95 39.42 -27.46 -3.31
CA TYR A 95 39.80 -28.68 -2.57
C TYR A 95 40.10 -29.87 -3.48
N GLN A 96 39.61 -29.86 -4.73
CA GLN A 96 39.91 -30.89 -5.73
C GLN A 96 41.19 -30.61 -6.54
N ASP A 97 41.79 -29.42 -6.40
CA ASP A 97 43.06 -29.02 -7.02
C ASP A 97 44.29 -29.22 -6.09
N ILE A 98 44.13 -29.90 -4.94
CA ILE A 98 45.24 -30.24 -4.04
C ILE A 98 45.51 -31.76 -4.20
N PRO A 99 46.65 -32.17 -4.77
CA PRO A 99 47.00 -33.57 -5.00
C PRO A 99 47.28 -34.36 -3.72
#